data_AF-A0A2M7WX85-F1
#
_entry.id   AF-A0A2M7WX85-F1
#
_cell.length_a   1.000
_cell.length_b   1.000
_cell.length_c   1.000
_cell.angle_alpha   90.00
_cell.angle_beta   90.00
_cell.angle_gamma   90.00
#
_symmetry.space_group_name_H-M   'P 1'
#
loop_
_entity.id
_entity.type
_entity.pdbx_description
1 polymer ?
#
loop_
_entity_poly.entity_id
_entity_poly.type
_entity_poly.pdbx_seq_one_letter_code
_entity_poly.pdbx_strand_id
1 'polypeptide(L)'
;KRAQLFQVAVTSTVDGDDAELTELIRAALKHDQFQLLYQPIASLRGGGEAQFEVLLRLRGDGGKLYTGSALMPIAERAGLTQGIDRWVLSRALMVIAERQRDGHPLRLFVSQSIESINDAQRASWLKQVIDTRRANAEHLVIQLRTPDAVSRVRQTAFFAEQMKSLGVKICLSQFEPTMANFQLLQHVAAEFVKISPRFTGVDGQTP
;
A
#
# COMPACT_ATOMS: atom_id res chain seq x y z
N LYS A 1 9.48 1.05 32.33
CA LYS A 1 8.69 2.18 31.77
C LYS A 1 7.47 1.59 31.06
N ARG A 2 6.27 1.73 31.65
CA ARG A 2 5.02 1.21 31.08
C ARG A 2 4.65 2.04 29.85
N ALA A 3 4.60 1.41 28.67
CA ALA A 3 4.00 2.01 27.50
C ALA A 3 2.47 2.02 27.72
N GLN A 4 1.89 3.22 27.83
CA GLN A 4 0.44 3.38 27.80
C GLN A 4 0.00 3.19 26.34
N LEU A 5 -0.69 2.08 26.08
CA LEU A 5 -1.38 1.84 24.82
C LEU A 5 -2.57 2.80 24.75
N PHE A 6 -2.43 3.87 23.98
CA PHE A 6 -3.57 4.70 23.58
C PHE A 6 -4.45 3.86 22.65
N GLN A 7 -5.52 3.29 23.20
CA GLN A 7 -6.62 2.72 22.41
C GLN A 7 -7.39 3.87 21.76
N VAL A 8 -6.91 4.33 20.60
CA VAL A 8 -7.78 5.04 19.67
C VAL A 8 -8.79 4.01 19.16
N ALA A 9 -10.08 4.30 19.26
CA ALA A 9 -11.10 3.46 18.63
C ALA A 9 -10.81 3.40 17.11
N VAL A 10 -10.20 2.32 16.66
CA VAL A 10 -9.95 2.05 15.25
C VAL A 10 -11.23 1.47 14.70
N THR A 11 -12.04 2.30 14.06
CA THR A 11 -13.28 1.82 13.45
C THR A 11 -12.95 1.18 12.11
N SER A 12 -13.12 -0.14 12.01
CA SER A 12 -13.09 -0.89 10.75
C SER A 12 -14.43 -0.84 10.00
N THR A 13 -15.47 -0.34 10.66
CA THR A 13 -16.83 -0.15 10.14
C THR A 13 -17.11 1.33 9.84
N VAL A 14 -17.86 1.57 8.77
CA VAL A 14 -18.22 2.92 8.34
C VAL A 14 -19.49 3.34 9.08
N ASP A 15 -19.36 3.91 10.28
CA ASP A 15 -20.48 4.62 10.92
C ASP A 15 -20.46 6.10 10.48
N GLY A 16 -20.90 6.39 9.25
CA GLY A 16 -20.91 7.75 8.69
C GLY A 16 -21.58 7.80 7.32
N ASP A 17 -22.08 8.97 6.93
CA ASP A 17 -22.67 9.18 5.61
C ASP A 17 -21.56 9.10 4.54
N ASP A 18 -21.78 8.29 3.49
CA ASP A 18 -20.88 8.16 2.34
C ASP A 18 -20.55 9.52 1.71
N ALA A 19 -21.52 10.45 1.70
CA ALA A 19 -21.32 11.80 1.18
C ALA A 19 -20.35 12.61 2.03
N GLU A 20 -20.49 12.56 3.35
CA GLU A 20 -19.61 13.24 4.31
C GLU A 20 -18.18 12.70 4.22
N LEU A 21 -18.03 11.37 4.14
CA LEU A 21 -16.72 10.74 3.99
C LEU A 21 -16.07 11.04 2.65
N THR A 22 -16.85 11.18 1.58
CA THR A 22 -16.34 11.61 0.28
C THR A 22 -15.74 13.01 0.36
N GLU A 23 -16.44 13.96 0.99
CA GLU A 23 -15.92 15.31 1.16
C GLU A 23 -14.70 15.36 2.10
N LEU A 24 -14.68 14.54 3.15
CA LEU A 24 -13.52 14.39 4.03
C LEU A 24 -12.29 13.87 3.25
N ILE A 25 -12.47 12.88 2.36
CA ILE A 25 -11.38 12.37 1.50
C ILE A 25 -10.90 13.45 0.53
N ARG A 26 -11.81 14.22 -0.09
CA ARG A 26 -11.45 15.34 -0.98
C ARG A 26 -10.65 16.41 -0.24
N ALA A 27 -11.11 16.80 0.95
CA ALA A 27 -10.40 17.75 1.81
C ALA A 27 -9.01 17.22 2.17
N ALA A 28 -8.89 15.94 2.53
CA ALA A 28 -7.62 15.33 2.88
C ALA A 28 -6.62 15.27 1.71
N LEU A 29 -7.10 15.02 0.49
CA LEU A 29 -6.29 15.08 -0.72
C LEU A 29 -5.80 16.51 -1.01
N LYS A 30 -6.67 17.51 -0.82
CA LYS A 30 -6.37 18.92 -1.10
C LYS A 30 -5.45 19.55 -0.05
N HIS A 31 -5.64 19.17 1.21
CA HIS A 31 -5.00 19.80 2.38
C HIS A 31 -3.99 18.89 3.08
N ASP A 32 -3.65 17.74 2.47
CA ASP A 32 -2.61 16.83 2.94
C ASP A 32 -2.84 16.31 4.37
N GLN A 33 -4.07 15.87 4.65
CA GLN A 33 -4.51 15.53 6.02
C GLN A 33 -4.57 14.02 6.32
N PHE A 34 -4.12 13.19 5.37
CA PHE A 34 -3.96 11.77 5.65
C PHE A 34 -2.77 11.51 6.57
N GLN A 35 -2.79 10.36 7.24
CA GLN A 35 -1.73 9.89 8.11
C GLN A 35 -1.27 8.49 7.67
N LEU A 36 0.03 8.24 7.75
CA LEU A 36 0.59 6.90 7.52
C LEU A 36 0.98 6.28 8.85
N LEU A 37 0.50 5.07 9.10
CA LEU A 37 1.02 4.18 10.12
C LEU A 37 1.88 3.09 9.47
N TYR A 38 2.77 2.50 10.27
CA TYR A 38 3.77 1.53 9.81
C TYR A 38 3.69 0.27 10.64
N GLN A 39 3.33 -0.85 10.01
CA GLN A 39 3.30 -2.15 10.66
C GLN A 39 4.60 -2.90 10.37
N PRO A 40 5.41 -3.28 11.39
CA PRO A 40 6.66 -3.99 11.17
C PRO A 40 6.45 -5.35 10.48
N ILE A 41 7.34 -5.67 9.55
CA ILE A 41 7.45 -7.00 8.92
C ILE A 41 8.77 -7.62 9.41
N ALA A 42 8.67 -8.67 10.22
CA ALA A 42 9.83 -9.31 10.83
C ALA A 42 10.46 -10.37 9.90
N SER A 43 11.79 -10.34 9.75
CA SER A 43 12.56 -11.38 9.06
C SER A 43 12.71 -12.61 9.97
N LEU A 44 12.25 -13.78 9.52
CA LEU A 44 12.39 -15.04 10.26
C LEU A 44 13.78 -15.66 10.14
N ARG A 45 14.54 -15.30 9.08
CA ARG A 45 15.90 -15.81 8.85
C ARG A 45 16.98 -14.98 9.56
N GLY A 46 16.56 -13.93 10.29
CA GLY A 46 17.47 -12.95 10.86
C GLY A 46 18.11 -12.07 9.78
N GLY A 47 18.55 -10.87 10.19
CA GLY A 47 19.13 -9.90 9.27
C GLY A 47 18.13 -9.35 8.23
N GLY A 48 18.59 -8.33 7.51
CA GLY A 48 17.79 -7.60 6.53
C GLY A 48 17.48 -6.17 6.95
N GLU A 49 17.16 -5.34 5.96
CA GLU A 49 16.71 -3.96 6.16
C GLU A 49 15.41 -3.96 6.97
N ALA A 50 15.17 -2.91 7.76
CA ALA A 50 13.90 -2.77 8.47
C ALA A 50 12.76 -2.66 7.45
N GLN A 51 11.69 -3.44 7.61
CA GLN A 51 10.58 -3.50 6.65
C GLN A 51 9.26 -3.18 7.32
N PHE A 52 8.42 -2.40 6.65
CA PHE A 52 7.10 -2.03 7.16
C PHE A 52 6.04 -2.04 6.08
N GLU A 53 4.83 -2.45 6.45
CA GLU A 53 3.62 -2.21 5.66
C GLU A 53 3.05 -0.82 5.99
N VAL A 54 2.75 -0.05 4.95
CA VAL A 54 2.17 1.29 5.06
C VAL A 54 0.65 1.19 5.16
N LEU A 55 0.10 1.80 6.19
CA LEU A 55 -1.33 1.78 6.50
C LEU A 55 -1.89 3.20 6.50
N LEU A 56 -2.80 3.49 5.57
CA LEU A 56 -3.48 4.78 5.48
C LEU A 56 -4.46 4.98 6.64
N ARG A 57 -4.47 6.19 7.19
CA ARG A 57 -5.47 6.67 8.16
C ARG A 57 -5.96 8.07 7.78
N LEU A 58 -7.18 8.38 8.16
CA LEU A 58 -7.73 9.73 8.07
C LEU A 58 -8.46 10.07 9.35
N ARG A 59 -8.16 11.24 9.92
CA ARG A 59 -8.89 11.77 11.07
C ARG A 59 -10.13 12.50 10.57
N GLY A 60 -11.29 12.12 11.11
CA GLY A 60 -12.52 12.89 10.96
C GLY A 60 -12.85 13.66 12.24
N ASP A 61 -14.06 14.19 12.26
CA ASP A 61 -14.57 14.96 13.39
C ASP A 61 -14.72 14.11 14.66
N GLY A 62 -14.72 14.77 15.82
CA GLY A 62 -14.84 14.11 17.13
C GLY A 62 -13.69 13.19 17.50
N GLY A 63 -12.56 13.26 16.79
CA GLY A 63 -11.38 12.42 17.03
C GLY A 63 -11.45 11.02 16.42
N LYS A 64 -12.45 10.75 15.58
CA LYS A 64 -12.61 9.45 14.90
C LYS A 64 -11.46 9.22 13.91
N LEU A 65 -10.93 8.00 13.89
CA LEU A 65 -9.83 7.61 13.01
C LEU A 65 -10.29 6.53 12.04
N TYR A 66 -10.43 6.89 10.77
CA TYR A 66 -10.81 5.98 9.70
C TYR A 66 -9.61 5.23 9.15
N THR A 67 -9.79 3.93 8.89
CA THR A 67 -8.77 3.09 8.24
C THR A 67 -8.84 3.20 6.73
N GLY A 68 -7.74 2.89 6.04
CA GLY A 68 -7.78 2.70 4.59
C GLY A 68 -8.87 1.72 4.14
N SER A 69 -9.07 0.60 4.85
CA SER A 69 -10.12 -0.37 4.49
C SER A 69 -11.55 0.21 4.55
N ALA A 70 -11.80 1.17 5.44
CA ALA A 70 -13.08 1.88 5.52
C ALA A 70 -13.20 2.95 4.41
N LEU A 71 -12.11 3.62 4.07
CA LEU A 71 -12.09 4.73 3.10
C LEU A 71 -12.09 4.26 1.64
N MET A 72 -11.38 3.18 1.32
CA MET A 72 -11.16 2.77 -0.08
C MET A 72 -12.46 2.46 -0.85
N PRO A 73 -13.46 1.76 -0.30
CA PRO A 73 -14.71 1.52 -1.02
C PRO A 73 -15.45 2.81 -1.41
N ILE A 74 -15.40 3.82 -0.54
CA ILE A 74 -16.04 5.13 -0.77
C ILE A 74 -15.23 5.92 -1.80
N ALA A 75 -13.90 5.94 -1.66
CA ALA A 75 -13.00 6.56 -2.61
C ALA A 75 -13.15 5.97 -4.03
N GLU A 76 -13.37 4.66 -4.14
CA GLU A 76 -13.58 3.98 -5.41
C GLU A 76 -14.88 4.45 -6.09
N ARG A 77 -16.01 4.45 -5.37
CA ARG A 77 -17.29 4.97 -5.88
C ARG A 77 -17.21 6.44 -6.27
N ALA A 78 -16.40 7.23 -5.56
CA ALA A 78 -16.22 8.66 -5.80
C ALA A 78 -15.12 9.01 -6.83
N GLY A 79 -14.40 8.02 -7.37
CA GLY A 79 -13.30 8.23 -8.33
C GLY A 79 -12.05 8.88 -7.72
N LEU A 80 -11.84 8.75 -6.41
CA LEU A 80 -10.75 9.38 -5.65
C LEU A 80 -9.55 8.45 -5.39
N THR A 81 -9.68 7.16 -5.67
CA THR A 81 -8.67 6.11 -5.42
C THR A 81 -7.28 6.48 -5.96
N GLN A 82 -7.18 6.93 -7.22
CA GLN A 82 -5.89 7.28 -7.82
C GLN A 82 -5.20 8.44 -7.10
N GLY A 83 -5.98 9.41 -6.61
CA GLY A 83 -5.47 10.53 -5.82
C GLY A 83 -4.87 10.05 -4.50
N ILE A 84 -5.57 9.15 -3.81
CA ILE A 84 -5.10 8.55 -2.55
C ILE A 84 -3.81 7.75 -2.80
N ASP A 85 -3.81 6.90 -3.82
CA ASP A 85 -2.65 6.09 -4.18
C ASP A 85 -1.41 6.93 -4.48
N ARG A 86 -1.57 8.04 -5.23
CA ARG A 86 -0.48 8.99 -5.47
C ARG A 86 -0.02 9.67 -4.19
N TRP A 87 -0.94 10.07 -3.32
CA TRP A 87 -0.63 10.69 -2.04
C TRP A 87 0.20 9.75 -1.15
N VAL A 88 -0.22 8.48 -1.01
CA VAL A 88 0.47 7.47 -0.20
C VAL A 88 1.87 7.19 -0.75
N LEU A 89 2.03 6.99 -2.07
CA LEU A 89 3.34 6.75 -2.68
C LEU A 89 4.29 7.94 -2.50
N SER A 90 3.81 9.16 -2.71
CA SER A 90 4.60 10.38 -2.53
C SER A 90 5.11 10.52 -1.10
N ARG A 91 4.27 10.22 -0.11
CA ARG A 91 4.61 10.24 1.31
C ARG A 91 5.54 9.11 1.72
N ALA A 92 5.33 7.90 1.19
CA ALA A 92 6.21 6.77 1.42
C ALA A 92 7.63 7.03 0.88
N LEU A 93 7.75 7.57 -0.34
CA LEU A 93 9.05 7.93 -0.92
C LEU A 93 9.76 9.05 -0.15
N MET A 94 9.00 10.00 0.41
CA MET A 94 9.56 11.01 1.31
C MET A 94 10.18 10.37 2.55
N VAL A 95 9.45 9.45 3.21
CA VAL A 95 9.94 8.73 4.39
C VAL A 95 11.17 7.87 4.06
N ILE A 96 11.17 7.18 2.91
CA ILE A 96 12.34 6.41 2.45
C ILE A 96 13.56 7.32 2.32
N ALA A 97 13.42 8.47 1.64
CA ALA A 97 14.52 9.41 1.43
C ALA A 97 15.03 10.04 2.75
N GLU A 98 14.13 10.38 3.67
CA GLU A 98 14.50 10.88 5.01
C GLU A 98 15.29 9.84 5.79
N ARG A 99 14.77 8.62 5.88
CA ARG A 99 15.40 7.52 6.63
C ARG A 99 16.75 7.10 6.06
N GLN A 100 16.87 7.13 4.73
CA GLN A 100 18.15 6.93 4.06
C GLN A 100 19.17 8.01 4.43
N ARG A 101 18.79 9.29 4.44
CA ARG A 101 19.68 10.40 4.83
C ARG A 101 20.13 10.31 6.29
N ASP A 102 19.26 9.82 7.15
CA ASP A 102 19.54 9.62 8.58
C ASP A 102 20.41 8.36 8.84
N GLY A 103 20.82 7.61 7.81
CA GLY A 103 21.62 6.39 7.96
C GLY A 103 20.83 5.18 8.48
N HIS A 104 19.50 5.25 8.45
CA HIS A 104 18.60 4.20 8.92
C HIS A 104 17.65 3.74 7.78
N PRO A 105 18.18 3.21 6.67
CA PRO A 105 17.36 2.80 5.53
C PRO A 105 16.31 1.77 5.94
N LEU A 106 15.13 1.89 5.36
CA LEU A 106 14.02 0.98 5.58
C LEU A 106 13.28 0.73 4.27
N ARG A 107 12.55 -0.38 4.20
CA ARG A 107 11.70 -0.76 3.08
C ARG A 107 10.23 -0.57 3.41
N LEU A 108 9.48 0.06 2.51
CA LEU A 108 8.04 0.27 2.66
C LEU A 108 7.25 -0.53 1.62
N PHE A 109 6.27 -1.29 2.11
CA PHE A 109 5.26 -1.95 1.29
C PHE A 109 4.04 -1.04 1.20
N VAL A 110 3.70 -0.61 -0.01
CA VAL A 110 2.63 0.35 -0.28
C VAL A 110 1.59 -0.29 -1.20
N SER A 111 0.38 -0.49 -0.66
CA SER A 111 -0.75 -0.99 -1.44
C SER A 111 -1.15 0.01 -2.52
N GLN A 112 -1.40 -0.48 -3.74
CA GLN A 112 -1.89 0.30 -4.87
C GLN A 112 -3.10 -0.39 -5.50
N SER A 113 -4.05 0.42 -5.99
CA SER A 113 -5.23 -0.09 -6.67
C SER A 113 -4.92 -0.48 -8.12
N ILE A 114 -5.77 -1.33 -8.69
CA ILE A 114 -5.63 -1.76 -10.08
C ILE A 114 -5.96 -0.64 -11.08
N GLU A 115 -6.77 0.34 -10.68
CA GLU A 115 -7.05 1.57 -11.43
C GLU A 115 -5.79 2.43 -11.53
N SER A 116 -4.96 2.45 -10.49
CA SER A 116 -3.74 3.24 -10.45
C SER A 116 -2.65 2.73 -11.37
N ILE A 117 -2.55 1.41 -11.58
CA ILE A 117 -1.53 0.82 -12.46
C ILE A 117 -1.88 0.89 -13.95
N ASN A 118 -3.15 1.14 -14.27
CA ASN A 118 -3.62 1.33 -15.65
C ASN A 118 -3.38 2.74 -16.19
N ASP A 119 -2.96 3.67 -15.34
CA ASP A 119 -2.61 5.04 -15.73
C ASP A 119 -1.27 5.03 -16.50
N ALA A 120 -1.30 5.35 -17.79
CA ALA A 120 -0.13 5.39 -18.65
C ALA A 120 0.94 6.39 -18.18
N GLN A 121 0.58 7.39 -17.38
CA GLN A 121 1.51 8.36 -16.80
C GLN A 121 2.08 7.92 -15.45
N ARG A 122 1.64 6.78 -14.89
CA ARG A 122 2.02 6.36 -13.55
C ARG A 122 3.52 6.16 -13.40
N ALA A 123 4.15 5.48 -14.36
CA ALA A 123 5.57 5.17 -14.29
C ALA A 123 6.45 6.42 -14.44
N SER A 124 6.12 7.30 -15.39
CA SER A 124 6.85 8.56 -15.59
C SER A 124 6.69 9.50 -14.39
N TRP A 125 5.47 9.61 -13.83
CA TRP A 125 5.23 10.35 -12.60
C TRP A 125 6.04 9.78 -11.43
N LEU A 126 6.01 8.46 -11.22
CA LEU A 126 6.72 7.84 -10.10
C LEU A 126 8.24 8.08 -10.21
N LYS A 127 8.79 7.95 -11.42
CA LYS A 127 10.20 8.27 -11.69
C LYS A 127 10.53 9.71 -11.29
N GLN A 128 9.72 10.68 -11.69
CA GLN A 128 9.92 12.09 -11.32
C GLN A 128 9.91 12.28 -9.80
N VAL A 129 9.01 11.61 -9.08
CA VAL A 129 8.91 11.70 -7.61
C VAL A 129 10.14 11.09 -6.93
N ILE A 130 10.60 9.92 -7.40
CA ILE A 130 11.83 9.24 -6.94
C ILE A 130 13.03 10.16 -7.13
N ASP A 131 13.23 10.68 -8.35
CA ASP A 131 14.36 11.53 -8.71
C ASP A 131 14.38 12.82 -7.87
N THR A 132 13.23 13.48 -7.75
CA THR A 132 13.08 14.73 -6.98
C THR A 132 13.43 14.54 -5.50
N ARG A 133 13.04 13.40 -4.92
CA ARG A 133 13.31 13.08 -3.50
C ARG A 133 14.68 12.47 -3.28
N ARG A 134 15.36 12.03 -4.35
CA ARG A 134 16.59 11.23 -4.28
C ARG A 134 16.39 9.97 -3.42
N ALA A 135 15.19 9.39 -3.48
CA ALA A 135 14.85 8.19 -2.74
C ALA A 135 15.47 6.96 -3.42
N ASN A 136 16.03 6.03 -2.65
CA ASN A 136 16.39 4.72 -3.20
C ASN A 136 15.11 3.93 -3.53
N ALA A 137 14.86 3.71 -4.82
CA ALA A 137 13.68 3.02 -5.30
C ALA A 137 13.60 1.55 -4.85
N GLU A 138 14.74 0.90 -4.56
CA GLU A 138 14.79 -0.48 -4.09
C GLU A 138 14.15 -0.70 -2.72
N HIS A 139 13.93 0.40 -1.99
CA HIS A 139 13.26 0.44 -0.70
C HIS A 139 11.75 0.67 -0.82
N LEU A 140 11.23 0.89 -2.02
CA LEU A 140 9.80 0.89 -2.29
C LEU A 140 9.35 -0.47 -2.84
N VAL A 141 8.32 -1.04 -2.23
CA VAL A 141 7.62 -2.22 -2.71
C VAL A 141 6.17 -1.85 -2.98
N ILE A 142 5.72 -1.96 -4.23
CA ILE A 142 4.30 -1.77 -4.58
C ILE A 142 3.57 -3.09 -4.37
N GLN A 143 2.52 -3.05 -3.55
CA GLN A 143 1.69 -4.19 -3.22
C GLN A 143 0.38 -4.17 -4.03
N LEU A 144 0.15 -5.21 -4.83
CA LEU A 144 -1.09 -5.40 -5.59
C LEU A 144 -1.85 -6.59 -5.00
N ARG A 145 -3.18 -6.56 -4.99
CA ARG A 145 -3.96 -7.74 -4.62
C ARG A 145 -3.88 -8.77 -5.75
N THR A 146 -3.59 -10.01 -5.40
CA THR A 146 -3.49 -11.12 -6.36
C THR A 146 -4.77 -11.27 -7.19
N PRO A 147 -6.00 -11.24 -6.62
CA PRO A 147 -7.22 -11.31 -7.41
C PRO A 147 -7.33 -10.21 -8.49
N ASP A 148 -6.97 -8.98 -8.15
CA ASP A 148 -7.00 -7.87 -9.11
C ASP A 148 -5.94 -8.05 -10.20
N ALA A 149 -4.73 -8.45 -9.81
CA ALA A 149 -3.61 -8.70 -10.72
C ALA A 149 -3.93 -9.82 -11.73
N VAL A 150 -4.56 -10.91 -11.29
CA VAL A 150 -5.01 -12.01 -12.17
C VAL A 150 -6.03 -11.50 -13.18
N SER A 151 -6.99 -10.68 -12.75
CA SER A 151 -8.03 -10.15 -13.64
C SER A 151 -7.49 -9.25 -14.75
N ARG A 152 -6.29 -8.67 -14.57
CA ARG A 152 -5.62 -7.76 -15.52
C ARG A 152 -4.14 -8.13 -15.70
N VAL A 153 -3.87 -9.40 -16.00
CA VAL A 153 -2.49 -9.94 -16.05
C VAL A 153 -1.56 -9.17 -17.00
N ARG A 154 -2.01 -8.81 -18.20
CA ARG A 154 -1.18 -8.09 -19.19
C ARG A 154 -0.78 -6.71 -18.69
N GLN A 155 -1.73 -5.98 -18.12
CA GLN A 155 -1.50 -4.65 -17.56
C GLN A 155 -0.59 -4.74 -16.33
N THR A 156 -0.81 -5.74 -15.48
CA THR A 156 0.03 -5.97 -14.29
C THR A 156 1.47 -6.29 -14.67
N ALA A 157 1.67 -7.19 -15.64
CA ALA A 157 3.00 -7.55 -16.13
C ALA A 157 3.72 -6.33 -16.73
N PHE A 158 3.02 -5.57 -17.58
CA PHE A 158 3.56 -4.34 -18.16
C PHE A 158 3.94 -3.29 -17.10
N PHE A 159 3.08 -3.11 -16.09
CA PHE A 159 3.37 -2.22 -14.98
C PHE A 159 4.58 -2.70 -14.16
N ALA A 160 4.65 -3.99 -13.84
CA ALA A 160 5.75 -4.58 -13.09
C ALA A 160 7.11 -4.39 -13.80
N GLU A 161 7.17 -4.58 -15.12
CA GLU A 161 8.39 -4.34 -15.90
C GLU A 161 8.80 -2.86 -15.87
N GLN A 162 7.85 -1.93 -15.97
CA GLN A 162 8.15 -0.51 -15.80
C GLN A 162 8.68 -0.21 -14.39
N MET A 163 8.09 -0.76 -13.34
CA MET A 163 8.55 -0.57 -11.95
C MET A 163 9.95 -1.14 -11.73
N LYS A 164 10.21 -2.33 -12.27
CA LYS A 164 11.52 -2.96 -12.25
C LYS A 164 12.59 -2.11 -12.92
N SER A 165 12.27 -1.46 -14.04
CA SER A 165 13.19 -0.51 -14.70
C SER A 165 13.55 0.71 -13.83
N LEU A 166 12.70 1.05 -12.86
CA LEU A 166 12.92 2.11 -11.88
C LEU A 166 13.61 1.62 -10.59
N GLY A 167 13.84 0.30 -10.45
CA GLY A 167 14.32 -0.33 -9.21
C GLY A 167 13.23 -0.54 -8.16
N VAL A 168 11.96 -0.28 -8.48
CA VAL A 168 10.82 -0.49 -7.58
C VAL A 168 10.42 -1.97 -7.61
N LYS A 169 10.19 -2.54 -6.43
CA LYS A 169 9.86 -3.97 -6.27
C LYS A 169 8.34 -4.18 -6.27
N ILE A 170 7.90 -5.37 -6.64
CA ILE A 170 6.49 -5.77 -6.66
C ILE A 170 6.21 -6.83 -5.60
N CYS A 171 5.09 -6.67 -4.91
CA CYS A 171 4.50 -7.65 -4.01
C CYS A 171 3.10 -8.06 -4.47
N LEU A 172 2.87 -9.36 -4.63
CA LEU A 172 1.53 -9.92 -4.81
C LEU A 172 0.94 -10.29 -3.44
N SER A 173 -0.12 -9.61 -3.03
CA SER A 173 -0.77 -9.79 -1.73
C SER A 173 -2.04 -10.61 -1.82
N GLN A 174 -2.51 -11.13 -0.68
CA GLN A 174 -3.64 -12.04 -0.63
C GLN A 174 -3.42 -13.27 -1.53
N PHE A 175 -2.17 -13.73 -1.60
CA PHE A 175 -1.81 -14.83 -2.47
C PHE A 175 -2.41 -16.14 -1.93
N GLU A 176 -2.99 -16.91 -2.83
CA GLU A 176 -3.51 -18.26 -2.58
C GLU A 176 -2.85 -19.24 -3.55
N PRO A 177 -2.60 -20.49 -3.13
CA PRO A 177 -1.94 -21.49 -3.97
C PRO A 177 -2.90 -22.08 -5.01
N THR A 178 -3.46 -21.24 -5.89
CA THR A 178 -4.26 -21.66 -7.05
C THR A 178 -3.41 -21.69 -8.31
N MET A 179 -3.79 -22.52 -9.29
CA MET A 179 -3.07 -22.61 -10.56
C MET A 179 -2.96 -21.26 -11.27
N ALA A 180 -4.04 -20.46 -11.25
CA ALA A 180 -4.05 -19.13 -11.86
C ALA A 180 -3.06 -18.17 -11.19
N ASN A 181 -2.93 -18.21 -9.85
CA ASN A 181 -2.00 -17.37 -9.12
C ASN A 181 -0.53 -17.79 -9.35
N PHE A 182 -0.25 -19.09 -9.52
CA PHE A 182 1.07 -19.56 -9.92
C PHE A 182 1.43 -19.16 -11.35
N GLN A 183 0.46 -19.20 -12.28
CA GLN A 183 0.66 -18.69 -13.63
C GLN A 183 0.95 -17.19 -13.64
N LEU A 184 0.31 -16.40 -12.77
CA LEU A 184 0.60 -14.97 -12.63
C LEU A 184 2.09 -14.71 -12.31
N LEU A 185 2.72 -15.54 -11.48
CA LEU A 185 4.15 -15.43 -11.14
C LEU A 185 5.09 -15.68 -12.33
N GLN A 186 4.61 -16.36 -13.38
CA GLN A 186 5.38 -16.54 -14.62
C GLN A 186 5.40 -15.27 -15.49
N HIS A 187 4.44 -14.36 -15.28
CA HIS A 187 4.27 -13.15 -16.07
C HIS A 187 4.62 -11.87 -15.33
N VAL A 188 4.52 -11.88 -14.00
CA VAL A 188 4.81 -10.73 -13.13
C VAL A 188 6.08 -11.03 -12.36
N ALA A 189 7.13 -10.26 -12.61
CA ALA A 189 8.37 -10.31 -11.86
C ALA A 189 8.18 -9.75 -10.43
N ALA A 190 7.50 -10.51 -9.58
CA ALA A 190 7.26 -10.16 -8.19
C ALA A 190 8.40 -10.66 -7.30
N GLU A 191 9.08 -9.75 -6.59
CA GLU A 191 10.08 -10.09 -5.57
C GLU A 191 9.45 -10.59 -4.27
N PHE A 192 8.19 -10.23 -4.03
CA PHE A 192 7.47 -10.57 -2.81
C PHE A 192 6.12 -11.22 -3.10
N VAL A 193 5.77 -12.19 -2.28
CA VAL A 193 4.44 -12.77 -2.21
C VAL A 193 3.99 -12.73 -0.75
N LYS A 194 2.86 -12.08 -0.50
CA LYS A 194 2.22 -12.03 0.82
C LYS A 194 1.01 -12.96 0.84
N ILE A 195 1.13 -14.03 1.61
CA ILE A 195 0.11 -15.07 1.76
C ILE A 195 -1.20 -14.48 2.31
N SER A 196 -2.31 -14.97 1.79
CA SER A 196 -3.64 -14.56 2.23
C SER A 196 -3.88 -14.84 3.73
N PRO A 197 -4.49 -13.91 4.49
CA PRO A 197 -4.78 -14.11 5.90
C PRO A 197 -5.58 -15.37 6.22
N ARG A 198 -6.33 -15.92 5.25
CA ARG A 198 -7.05 -17.19 5.39
C ARG A 198 -6.15 -18.37 5.76
N PHE A 199 -4.85 -18.31 5.46
CA PHE A 199 -3.87 -19.34 5.81
C PHE A 199 -3.05 -18.99 7.06
N THR A 200 -3.22 -17.78 7.60
CA THR A 200 -2.51 -17.30 8.80
C THR A 200 -3.46 -17.10 9.98
N GLY A 201 -4.72 -17.52 9.85
CA GLY A 201 -5.71 -17.49 10.92
C GLY A 201 -5.34 -18.44 12.05
N VAL A 202 -5.46 -17.96 13.28
CA VAL A 202 -5.39 -18.75 14.52
C VAL A 202 -6.72 -19.50 14.78
N ASP A 203 -7.71 -19.36 13.90
CA ASP A 203 -8.92 -20.17 13.95
C ASP A 203 -8.72 -21.42 13.11
N GLY A 204 -8.51 -22.54 13.79
CA GLY A 204 -8.34 -23.89 13.24
C GLY A 204 -9.57 -24.44 12.54
N GLN A 205 -10.05 -23.74 11.52
CA GLN A 205 -10.91 -24.30 10.49
C GLN A 205 -10.20 -24.15 9.16
N THR A 206 -9.30 -25.10 8.93
CA THR A 206 -8.92 -25.54 7.58
C THR A 206 -10.21 -25.86 6.81
N PRO A 207 -10.29 -25.57 5.50
CA PRO A 207 -11.35 -26.12 4.65
C PRO A 207 -11.43 -27.66 4.73
#